data_AF-A0A418WF08-F1
#
_entry.id   AF-A0A418WF08-F1
#
_cell.length_a   1.000
_cell.length_b   1.000
_cell.length_c   1.000
_cell.angle_alpha   90.00
_cell.angle_beta   90.00
_cell.angle_gamma   90.00
#
_symmetry.space_group_name_H-M   'P 1'
#
loop_
_entity.id
_entity.type
_entity.pdbx_description
1 polymer ?
#
loop_
_entity_poly.entity_id
_entity_poly.type
_entity_poly.pdbx_seq_one_letter_code
_entity_poly.pdbx_strand_id
1 'polypeptide(L)' 'MADTATDDLRDRLLDAMLPNVPFDGWSVNCINHAAKALEIDPALARNALPRGAIDAIALHSTRADQRMVEALAARG' A
#
# COMPACT_ATOMS: atom_id res chain seq x y z
N MET A 1 3.84 -9.89 16.42
CA MET A 1 2.36 -9.93 16.29
C MET A 1 1.80 -8.58 15.87
N ALA A 2 2.10 -7.47 16.57
CA ALA A 2 1.65 -6.13 16.14
C ALA A 2 2.16 -5.71 14.75
N ASP A 3 3.38 -6.13 14.39
CA ASP A 3 4.02 -5.84 13.10
C ASP A 3 3.24 -6.44 11.92
N THR A 4 2.95 -7.74 11.99
CA THR A 4 2.18 -8.49 10.97
C THR A 4 0.78 -7.93 10.73
N ALA A 5 0.08 -7.50 11.79
CA ALA A 5 -1.24 -6.89 11.65
C ALA A 5 -1.18 -5.49 11.00
N THR A 6 -0.08 -4.77 11.22
CA THR A 6 0.16 -3.47 10.59
C THR A 6 0.54 -3.67 9.12
N ASP A 7 1.36 -4.67 8.80
CA ASP A 7 1.74 -5.01 7.44
C ASP A 7 0.53 -5.42 6.59
N ASP A 8 -0.37 -6.27 7.12
CA ASP A 8 -1.62 -6.63 6.44
C ASP A 8 -2.49 -5.39 6.12
N LEU A 9 -2.59 -4.47 7.07
CA LEU A 9 -3.31 -3.23 6.88
C LEU A 9 -2.67 -2.36 5.79
N ARG A 10 -1.34 -2.26 5.75
CA ARG A 10 -0.60 -1.51 4.73
C ARG A 10 -0.79 -2.09 3.35
N ASP A 11 -0.77 -3.40 3.22
CA ASP A 11 -1.01 -4.09 1.95
C ASP A 11 -2.43 -3.86 1.44
N ARG A 12 -3.44 -3.99 2.32
CA ARG A 12 -4.84 -3.71 1.98
C ARG A 12 -5.03 -2.26 1.55
N LEU A 13 -4.45 -1.30 2.27
CA LEU A 13 -4.48 0.11 1.91
C LEU A 13 -3.84 0.35 0.54
N LEU A 14 -2.66 -0.22 0.30
CA LEU A 14 -1.98 -0.09 -0.98
C LEU A 14 -2.81 -0.66 -2.13
N ASP A 15 -3.39 -1.86 -1.96
CA ASP A 15 -4.24 -2.48 -2.99
C ASP A 15 -5.45 -1.59 -3.34
N ALA A 16 -6.07 -0.95 -2.34
CA ALA A 16 -7.16 -0.01 -2.57
C ALA A 16 -6.71 1.36 -3.15
N MET A 17 -5.45 1.76 -2.92
CA MET A 17 -4.87 2.96 -3.52
C MET A 17 -4.58 2.79 -5.01
N LEU A 18 -4.03 1.63 -5.43
CA LEU A 18 -3.48 1.42 -6.78
C LEU A 18 -4.43 1.80 -7.94
N PRO A 19 -5.75 1.51 -7.91
CA PRO A 19 -6.66 1.93 -8.97
C PRO A 19 -6.78 3.46 -9.13
N ASN A 20 -6.55 4.22 -8.06
CA ASN A 20 -6.70 5.68 -8.03
C ASN A 20 -5.37 6.40 -8.32
N VAL A 21 -4.22 5.77 -8.07
CA VAL A 21 -2.88 6.35 -8.28
C VAL A 21 -2.67 6.98 -9.66
N PRO A 22 -3.12 6.39 -10.79
CA PRO A 22 -2.95 7.02 -12.11
C PRO A 22 -3.64 8.38 -12.27
N PHE A 23 -4.68 8.64 -11.47
CA PHE A 23 -5.49 9.86 -11.55
C PHE A 23 -5.12 10.86 -10.44
N ASP A 24 -5.05 10.37 -9.20
CA ASP A 24 -4.82 11.20 -8.00
C ASP A 24 -3.34 11.32 -7.63
N GLY A 25 -2.48 10.58 -8.31
CA GLY A 25 -1.08 10.39 -7.95
C GLY A 25 -0.89 9.63 -6.63
N TRP A 26 0.36 9.51 -6.22
CA TRP A 26 0.73 9.08 -4.87
C TRP A 26 0.51 10.22 -3.88
N SER A 27 -0.73 10.38 -3.41
CA SER A 27 -1.15 11.52 -2.59
C SER A 27 -1.89 11.11 -1.33
N VAL A 28 -2.02 12.06 -0.39
CA VAL A 28 -2.85 11.88 0.82
C VAL A 28 -4.31 11.64 0.46
N ASN A 29 -4.81 12.23 -0.64
CA ASN A 29 -6.17 11.98 -1.13
C ASN A 29 -6.35 10.52 -1.53
N CYS A 30 -5.37 9.94 -2.23
CA CYS A 30 -5.39 8.52 -2.59
C CYS A 30 -5.44 7.61 -1.35
N ILE A 31 -4.68 7.94 -0.28
CA ILE A 31 -4.75 7.22 1.01
C ILE A 31 -6.13 7.36 1.66
N ASN A 32 -6.70 8.56 1.67
CA ASN A 32 -8.03 8.79 2.25
C ASN A 32 -9.13 8.06 1.47
N HIS A 33 -9.03 8.00 0.13
CA HIS A 33 -9.94 7.24 -0.71
C HIS A 33 -9.86 5.74 -0.41
N ALA A 34 -8.65 5.19 -0.27
CA ALA A 34 -8.44 3.81 0.12
C ALA A 34 -8.99 3.49 1.51
N ALA A 35 -8.72 4.34 2.51
CA ALA A 35 -9.25 4.19 3.86
C ALA A 35 -10.79 4.21 3.86
N LYS A 36 -11.40 5.12 3.10
CA LYS A 36 -12.87 5.19 2.95
C LYS A 36 -13.43 3.94 2.26
N ALA A 37 -12.79 3.46 1.20
CA ALA A 37 -13.25 2.27 0.46
C ALA A 37 -13.19 0.99 1.29
N LEU A 38 -12.27 0.93 2.25
CA LEU A 38 -12.07 -0.20 3.15
C LEU A 38 -12.77 -0.02 4.51
N GLU A 39 -13.53 1.07 4.70
CA GLU A 39 -14.18 1.43 5.96
C GLU A 39 -13.21 1.48 7.16
N ILE A 40 -11.99 1.94 6.92
CA ILE A 40 -10.92 2.08 7.93
C ILE A 40 -10.92 3.51 8.49
N ASP A 41 -10.72 3.63 9.81
CA ASP A 41 -10.49 4.92 10.45
C ASP A 41 -9.31 5.67 9.80
N PRO A 42 -9.48 6.92 9.31
CA PRO A 42 -8.40 7.70 8.72
C PRO A 42 -7.15 7.86 9.61
N ALA A 43 -7.32 7.90 10.93
CA ALA A 43 -6.20 7.91 11.88
C ALA A 43 -5.42 6.60 11.85
N LEU A 44 -6.10 5.46 11.75
CA LEU A 44 -5.45 4.15 11.63
C LEU A 44 -4.72 4.02 10.28
N ALA A 45 -5.31 4.49 9.19
CA ALA A 45 -4.66 4.51 7.88
C ALA A 45 -3.39 5.39 7.86
N ARG A 46 -3.42 6.56 8.52
CA ARG A 46 -2.23 7.41 8.69
C ARG A 46 -1.17 6.76 9.57
N ASN A 47 -1.56 6.03 10.62
CA ASN A 47 -0.61 5.30 11.46
C ASN A 47 0.05 4.14 10.70
N ALA A 48 -0.67 3.50 9.77
CA ALA A 48 -0.11 2.46 8.90
C ALA A 48 0.87 3.01 7.85
N LEU A 49 0.66 4.25 7.38
CA LEU A 49 1.52 4.96 6.42
C LEU A 49 1.99 6.31 7.02
N PRO A 50 2.87 6.31 8.04
CA PRO A 50 3.23 7.51 8.80
C PRO A 50 3.93 8.59 7.96
N ARG A 51 4.63 8.21 6.88
CA ARG A 51 5.23 9.13 5.90
C ARG A 51 4.35 9.30 4.65
N GLY A 52 3.10 8.85 4.74
CA GLY A 52 2.09 8.94 3.69
C GLY A 52 2.51 8.25 2.40
N ALA A 53 2.45 9.00 1.30
CA ALA A 53 2.74 8.50 -0.05
C ALA A 53 4.11 7.85 -0.18
N ILE A 54 5.12 8.31 0.57
CA ILE A 54 6.47 7.74 0.55
C ILE A 54 6.45 6.27 0.98
N ASP A 55 5.72 5.96 2.05
CA ASP A 55 5.63 4.59 2.56
C ASP A 55 4.83 3.69 1.59
N ALA A 56 3.81 4.24 0.94
CA ALA A 56 3.02 3.52 -0.07
C ALA A 56 3.85 3.20 -1.32
N ILE A 57 4.66 4.15 -1.81
CA ILE A 57 5.59 3.93 -2.93
C ILE A 57 6.63 2.88 -2.56
N ALA A 58 7.24 2.99 -1.37
CA ALA A 58 8.23 2.03 -0.91
C ALA A 58 7.66 0.60 -0.87
N LEU A 59 6.46 0.44 -0.30
CA LEU A 59 5.77 -0.85 -0.26
C LEU A 59 5.44 -1.38 -1.66
N HIS A 60 4.96 -0.51 -2.56
CA HIS A 60 4.69 -0.90 -3.94
C HIS A 60 5.94 -1.40 -4.66
N SER A 61 7.06 -0.67 -4.54
CA SER A 61 8.35 -1.05 -5.13
C SER A 61 8.85 -2.38 -4.57
N THR A 62 8.80 -2.57 -3.25
CA THR A 62 9.19 -3.85 -2.62
C THR A 62 8.35 -5.02 -3.14
N ARG A 63 7.02 -4.87 -3.26
CA ARG A 63 6.15 -5.91 -3.83
C ARG A 63 6.43 -6.16 -5.30
N ALA A 64 6.76 -5.12 -6.07
CA ALA A 64 7.12 -5.27 -7.47
C ALA A 64 8.43 -6.03 -7.65
N ASP A 65 9.44 -5.72 -6.84
CA ASP A 65 10.74 -6.42 -6.85
C ASP A 65 10.58 -7.90 -6.47
N GLN A 66 9.77 -8.20 -5.44
CA GLN A 66 9.46 -9.59 -5.06
C GLN A 66 8.82 -10.37 -6.21
N ARG A 67 7.78 -9.81 -6.85
CA ARG A 67 7.14 -10.44 -8.01
C ARG A 67 8.10 -10.63 -9.18
N MET A 68 9.03 -9.69 -9.39
CA MET A 68 10.07 -9.83 -10.42
C MET A 68 10.98 -11.02 -10.13
N VAL A 69 11.45 -11.18 -8.88
CA VAL A 69 12.30 -12.31 -8.47
C VAL A 69 11.57 -13.63 -8.60
N GLU A 70 10.30 -13.70 -8.15
CA GLU A 70 9.45 -14.89 -8.29
C GLU A 70 9.26 -15.28 -9.76
N ALA A 71 8.96 -14.30 -10.62
CA ALA A 71 8.80 -14.52 -12.05
C ALA A 71 10.11 -14.96 -12.71
N LEU A 72 11.27 -14.51 -12.23
CA LEU A 72 12.57 -14.96 -12.72
C LEU A 72 12.86 -16.40 -12.30
N ALA A 73 12.59 -16.75 -11.04
CA ALA A 73 12.78 -18.10 -10.53
C ALA A 73 11.90 -19.13 -11.25
N ALA A 74 10.67 -18.75 -11.60
CA ALA A 74 9.74 -19.62 -12.33
C ALA A 74 10.10 -19.86 -13.82
N ARG A 75 11.12 -19.16 -14.35
CA ARG A 75 11.58 -19.31 -15.75
C ARG A 75 12.72 -20.32 -15.92
N GLY A 76 13.32 -20.79 -14.81
CA GLY A 76 14.34 -21.85 -14.79
C GLY A 76 13.74 -23.22 -14.50
#